data_AF-A0A4U0YAE7-F1
#
_entry.id   AF-A0A4U0YAE7-F1
#
_cell.length_a   1.000
_cell.length_b   1.000
_cell.length_c   1.000
_cell.angle_alpha   90.00
_cell.angle_beta   90.00
_cell.angle_gamma   90.00
#
_symmetry.space_group_name_H-M   'P 1'
#
loop_
_entity.id
_entity.type
_entity.pdbx_description
1 polymer ?
#
loop_
_entity_poly.entity_id
_entity_poly.type
_entity_poly.pdbx_seq_one_letter_code
_entity_poly.pdbx_strand_id
1 'polypeptide(L)'
;MSSPNADFAPGTVVGPDGMPRPVAPDPAAHVLLASSGGRDSLGALTRLSQWREQGRFARLSVIHVDHGLHPDAPAWAEVAREQAEAFDCAFDARQVRVKRSAAAAGRGS
;
A
#
# COMPACT_ATOMS: atom_id res chain seq x y z
N MET A 1 -13.77 -22.42 -7.34
CA MET A 1 -13.21 -21.96 -6.06
C MET A 1 -12.89 -20.49 -6.24
N SER A 2 -13.77 -19.60 -5.79
CA SER A 2 -13.62 -18.14 -5.95
C SER A 2 -12.52 -17.63 -5.03
N SER A 3 -11.57 -16.89 -5.59
CA SER A 3 -10.56 -16.18 -4.82
C SER A 3 -11.23 -15.16 -3.89
N PRO A 4 -10.92 -15.14 -2.57
CA PRO A 4 -11.56 -14.24 -1.60
C PRO A 4 -11.16 -12.76 -1.72
N ASN A 5 -10.45 -12.36 -2.78
CA ASN A 5 -9.94 -11.01 -3.00
C ASN A 5 -10.60 -10.28 -4.20
N ALA A 6 -11.73 -10.78 -4.71
CA ALA A 6 -12.37 -10.23 -5.91
C ALA A 6 -13.45 -9.16 -5.63
N ASP A 7 -13.68 -8.78 -4.38
CA ASP A 7 -14.59 -7.68 -4.07
C ASP A 7 -13.85 -6.34 -4.12
N PHE A 8 -13.67 -5.84 -5.34
CA PHE A 8 -13.42 -4.41 -5.54
C PHE A 8 -14.63 -3.65 -4.99
N ALA A 9 -14.38 -2.75 -4.04
CA ALA A 9 -15.41 -2.01 -3.32
C ALA A 9 -16.45 -1.34 -4.24
N PRO A 10 -17.73 -1.24 -3.81
CA PRO A 10 -18.76 -0.55 -4.59
C PRO A 10 -18.34 0.90 -4.87
N GLY A 11 -18.28 1.27 -6.16
CA GLY A 11 -17.89 2.61 -6.60
C GLY A 11 -17.15 2.69 -7.93
N THR A 12 -16.71 1.56 -8.52
CA THR A 12 -15.89 1.55 -9.74
C THR A 12 -16.50 2.36 -10.89
N VAL A 13 -15.91 3.51 -11.19
CA VAL A 13 -16.14 4.22 -12.45
C VAL A 13 -15.41 3.42 -13.53
N VAL A 14 -16.13 2.78 -14.45
CA VAL A 14 -15.49 2.02 -15.54
C VAL A 14 -15.23 2.98 -16.71
N GLY A 15 -14.01 2.98 -17.24
CA GLY A 15 -13.63 3.78 -18.41
C GLY A 15 -14.24 3.24 -19.70
N PRO A 16 -14.18 3.99 -20.81
CA PRO A 16 -14.66 3.52 -22.12
C PRO A 16 -13.86 2.31 -22.67
N ASP A 17 -12.71 2.03 -22.07
CA ASP A 17 -11.84 0.87 -22.30
C ASP A 17 -12.21 -0.36 -21.45
N GLY A 18 -13.27 -0.28 -20.64
CA GLY A 18 -13.68 -1.35 -19.73
C GLY A 18 -12.79 -1.49 -18.49
N MET A 19 -11.81 -0.60 -18.31
CA MET A 19 -10.90 -0.66 -17.18
C MET A 19 -11.47 0.10 -15.98
N PRO A 20 -11.29 -0.42 -14.75
CA PRO A 20 -11.67 0.31 -13.55
C PRO A 20 -10.86 1.60 -13.47
N ARG A 21 -11.55 2.74 -13.46
CA ARG A 21 -10.94 4.02 -13.14
C ARG A 21 -10.84 4.15 -11.64
N PRO A 22 -9.74 4.76 -11.14
CA PRO A 22 -9.69 5.20 -9.77
C PRO A 22 -10.87 6.13 -9.54
N VAL A 23 -11.79 5.71 -8.67
CA VAL A 23 -12.79 6.61 -8.11
C VAL A 23 -11.99 7.69 -7.40
N ALA A 24 -12.27 8.96 -7.70
CA ALA A 24 -11.69 10.03 -6.89
C ALA A 24 -12.03 9.71 -5.43
N PRO A 25 -11.05 9.67 -4.52
CA PRO A 25 -11.34 9.31 -3.14
C PRO A 25 -12.41 10.27 -2.61
N ASP A 26 -13.36 9.73 -1.85
CA ASP A 26 -14.30 10.56 -1.10
C ASP A 26 -13.48 11.55 -0.27
N PRO A 27 -13.78 12.86 -0.30
CA PRO A 27 -13.11 13.83 0.56
C PRO A 27 -13.13 13.45 2.05
N ALA A 28 -14.08 12.63 2.50
CA ALA A 28 -14.14 12.08 3.85
C ALA A 28 -13.32 10.79 4.05
N ALA A 29 -12.73 10.22 2.99
CA ALA A 29 -12.03 8.94 3.04
C ALA A 29 -10.74 8.99 3.88
N HIS A 30 -10.40 7.83 4.43
CA HIS A 30 -9.09 7.55 5.00
C HIS A 30 -8.30 6.65 4.04
N VAL A 31 -7.18 7.15 3.56
CA VAL A 31 -6.24 6.40 2.72
C VAL A 31 -5.18 5.74 3.61
N LEU A 32 -4.99 4.43 3.43
CA LEU A 32 -3.92 3.66 4.06
C LEU A 32 -2.89 3.25 3.00
N LEU A 33 -1.66 3.76 3.12
CA LEU A 33 -0.55 3.45 2.23
C LEU A 33 0.26 2.28 2.78
N ALA A 34 0.38 1.20 2.00
CA ALA A 34 1.37 0.16 2.28
C ALA A 34 2.77 0.65 1.87
N SER A 35 3.72 0.65 2.80
CA SER A 35 5.10 1.08 2.58
C SER A 35 6.10 -0.05 2.85
N SER A 36 7.01 -0.26 1.90
CA SER A 36 8.16 -1.14 2.08
C SER A 36 9.38 -0.41 2.64
N GLY A 37 9.31 0.92 2.80
CA GLY A 37 10.47 1.79 3.09
C GLY A 37 11.26 2.19 1.84
N GLY A 38 10.90 1.67 0.66
CA GLY A 38 11.58 1.97 -0.60
C GLY A 38 11.20 3.31 -1.26
N ARG A 39 11.93 3.69 -2.30
CA ARG A 39 11.74 4.95 -3.04
C ARG A 39 10.35 5.10 -3.66
N ASP A 40 9.77 4.02 -4.18
CA ASP A 40 8.44 4.06 -4.79
C ASP A 40 7.37 4.37 -3.74
N SER A 41 7.50 3.79 -2.54
CA SER A 41 6.62 4.10 -1.40
C SER A 41 6.78 5.53 -0.92
N LEU A 42 8.00 6.07 -0.91
CA LEU A 42 8.25 7.48 -0.59
C LEU A 42 7.63 8.43 -1.63
N GLY A 43 7.75 8.11 -2.92
CA GLY A 43 7.12 8.88 -3.99
C GLY A 43 5.59 8.87 -3.88
N ALA A 44 5.01 7.70 -3.59
CA ALA A 44 3.58 7.55 -3.34
C ALA A 44 3.14 8.35 -2.11
N LEU A 45 3.87 8.28 -0.99
CA LEU A 45 3.60 9.04 0.23
C LEU A 45 3.63 10.55 -0.05
N THR A 46 4.65 11.02 -0.77
CA THR A 46 4.78 12.43 -1.14
C THR A 46 3.56 12.91 -1.94
N ARG A 47 3.13 12.11 -2.92
CA ARG A 47 1.97 12.46 -3.76
C ARG A 47 0.65 12.43 -3.00
N LEU A 48 0.47 11.43 -2.12
CA LEU A 48 -0.72 11.31 -1.30
C LEU A 48 -0.81 12.45 -0.27
N SER A 49 0.30 12.86 0.33
CA SER A 49 0.33 14.02 1.24
C SER A 49 -0.14 15.30 0.56
N GLN A 50 0.33 15.57 -0.66
CA GLN A 50 -0.15 16.71 -1.46
C GLN A 50 -1.66 16.62 -1.75
N TRP A 51 -2.17 15.41 -2.03
CA TRP A 51 -3.60 15.21 -2.27
C TRP A 51 -4.45 15.38 -1.01
N ARG A 52 -3.94 14.99 0.16
CA ARG A 52 -4.56 15.27 1.47
C ARG A 52 -4.68 16.78 1.68
N GLU A 53 -3.60 17.53 1.44
CA GLU A 53 -3.58 19.00 1.56
C GLU A 53 -4.55 19.68 0.59
N GLN A 54 -4.75 19.11 -0.60
CA GLN A 54 -5.73 19.56 -1.58
C GLN A 54 -7.19 19.17 -1.23
N GLY A 55 -7.41 18.51 -0.09
CA GLY A 55 -8.75 18.08 0.34
C GLY A 55 -9.33 16.94 -0.48
N ARG A 56 -8.50 16.16 -1.19
CA ARG A 56 -8.99 15.01 -1.97
C ARG A 56 -9.44 13.84 -1.09
N PHE A 57 -8.97 13.79 0.15
CA PHE A 57 -9.39 12.84 1.19
C PHE A 57 -8.98 13.39 2.57
N ALA A 58 -9.61 12.89 3.63
CA ALA A 58 -9.51 13.46 4.97
C ALA A 58 -8.27 13.01 5.75
N ARG A 59 -7.85 11.75 5.56
CA ARG A 59 -6.80 11.14 6.39
C ARG A 59 -5.83 10.31 5.57
N LEU A 60 -4.56 10.32 5.98
CA LEU A 60 -3.49 9.47 5.47
C LEU A 60 -2.84 8.72 6.63
N SER A 61 -2.61 7.43 6.46
CA SER A 61 -1.78 6.63 7.36
C SER A 61 -0.90 5.68 6.56
N VAL A 62 0.18 5.22 7.18
CA VAL A 62 1.16 4.33 6.57
C VAL A 62 1.16 3.01 7.34
N ILE A 63 1.19 1.90 6.63
CA ILE A 63 1.37 0.56 7.20
C ILE A 63 2.57 -0.13 6.56
N HIS A 64 3.46 -0.66 7.40
CA HIS A 64 4.52 -1.57 6.97
C HIS A 64 4.12 -3.02 7.27
N VAL A 65 4.28 -3.91 6.29
CA VAL A 65 4.04 -5.34 6.48
C VAL A 65 5.37 -6.07 6.40
N ASP A 66 5.84 -6.51 7.57
CA ASP A 66 7.05 -7.30 7.67
C ASP A 66 6.71 -8.79 7.53
N HIS A 67 7.12 -9.36 6.40
CA HIS A 67 6.95 -10.77 6.05
C HIS A 67 8.01 -11.71 6.65
N GLY A 68 9.04 -11.19 7.33
CA GLY A 68 10.12 -11.97 7.94
C GLY A 68 11.02 -12.73 6.97
N LEU A 69 10.97 -12.40 5.67
CA LEU A 69 11.73 -13.10 4.62
C LEU A 69 13.19 -12.64 4.50
N HIS A 70 13.55 -11.49 5.07
CA HIS A 70 14.89 -10.90 4.96
C HIS A 70 15.44 -10.53 6.35
N PRO A 71 16.74 -10.81 6.64
CA PRO A 71 17.34 -10.50 7.94
C PRO A 71 17.36 -9.00 8.27
N ASP A 72 17.43 -8.13 7.26
CA ASP A 72 17.39 -6.67 7.43
C ASP A 72 15.96 -6.08 7.47
N ALA A 73 14.92 -6.90 7.51
CA ALA A 73 13.53 -6.43 7.54
C ALA A 73 13.23 -5.42 8.67
N PRO A 74 13.82 -5.53 9.88
CA PRO A 74 13.63 -4.52 10.93
C PRO A 74 14.12 -3.12 10.52
N ALA A 75 15.21 -3.03 9.76
CA ALA A 75 15.73 -1.74 9.29
C ALA A 75 14.79 -1.08 8.27
N TRP A 76 14.03 -1.87 7.51
CA TRP A 76 13.06 -1.35 6.53
C TRP A 76 11.78 -0.83 7.19
N ALA A 77 11.36 -1.44 8.29
CA ALA A 77 10.27 -0.92 9.11
C ALA A 77 10.62 0.46 9.69
N GLU A 78 11.87 0.65 10.13
CA GLU A 78 12.34 1.92 10.68
C GLU A 78 12.38 3.03 9.63
N VAL A 79 12.90 2.75 8.44
CA VAL A 79 12.86 3.69 7.31
C VAL A 79 11.41 4.07 6.97
N ALA A 80 10.48 3.11 6.97
CA ALA A 80 9.06 3.40 6.72
C ALA A 80 8.42 4.26 7.82
N ARG A 81 8.82 4.07 9.08
CA ARG A 81 8.39 4.89 10.23
C ARG A 81 8.87 6.32 10.09
N GLU A 82 10.16 6.52 9.85
CA GLU A 82 10.77 7.85 9.67
C GLU A 82 10.12 8.62 8.51
N GLN A 83 9.85 7.92 7.40
CA GLN A 83 9.11 8.50 6.27
C GLN A 83 7.70 8.93 6.69
N ALA A 84 6.94 8.09 7.39
CA ALA A 84 5.59 8.44 7.83
C ALA A 84 5.57 9.67 8.77
N GLU A 85 6.53 9.75 9.69
CA GLU A 85 6.69 10.87 10.61
C GLU A 85 7.02 12.17 9.89
N ALA A 86 7.89 12.13 8.88
CA ALA A 86 8.23 13.30 8.08
C ALA A 86 7.02 13.92 7.34
N PHE A 87 5.95 13.16 7.15
CA PHE A 87 4.70 13.63 6.51
C PHE A 87 3.52 13.74 7.49
N ASP A 88 3.77 13.68 8.80
CA ASP A 88 2.75 13.78 9.84
C ASP A 88 1.61 12.76 9.63
N CYS A 89 2.01 11.51 9.39
CA CYS A 89 1.14 10.37 9.14
C CYS A 89 1.25 9.35 10.27
N ALA A 90 0.11 8.87 10.75
CA ALA A 90 0.10 7.73 11.67
C ALA A 90 0.75 6.50 11.00
N PHE A 91 1.54 5.77 11.76
CA PHE A 91 2.28 4.60 11.29
C PHE A 91 1.88 3.34 12.07
N ASP A 92 1.71 2.23 11.36
CA ASP A 92 1.50 0.90 11.92
C ASP A 92 2.47 -0.10 11.27
N ALA A 93 2.94 -1.08 12.04
CA ALA A 93 3.78 -2.15 11.54
C ALA A 93 3.19 -3.51 11.93
N ARG A 94 2.99 -4.37 10.93
CA ARG A 94 2.40 -5.70 11.12
C ARG A 94 3.38 -6.77 10.68
N GLN A 95 3.77 -7.63 11.61
CA GLN A 95 4.49 -8.86 11.27
C GLN A 95 3.51 -9.94 10.83
N VAL A 96 3.80 -10.56 9.69
CA VAL A 96 3.03 -11.67 9.14
C VAL A 96 3.95 -12.82 8.78
N ARG A 97 3.53 -14.06 9.09
CA ARG A 97 4.22 -15.25 8.62
C ARG A 97 3.59 -15.72 7.31
N VAL A 98 4.30 -15.50 6.22
CA VAL A 98 3.92 -16.06 4.92
C VAL A 98 4.51 -17.47 4.78
N LYS A 99 3.65 -18.46 4.55
CA LYS A 99 4.13 -19.78 4.09
C LYS A 99 4.69 -19.58 2.68
N ARG A 100 5.94 -19.97 2.44
CA ARG A 100 6.50 -20.01 1.09
C ARG A 100 5.58 -20.89 0.24
N SER A 101 4.84 -20.31 -0.70
CA SER A 101 4.25 -21.11 -1.76
C SER A 101 5.41 -21.56 -2.65
N ALA A 102 5.45 -22.85 -2.98
CA ALA A 102 6.36 -23.36 -3.98
C ALA A 102 5.94 -22.78 -5.35
N ALA A 103 6.39 -21.56 -5.67
CA ALA A 103 6.15 -20.96 -6.96
C ALA A 103 7.31 -21.31 -7.90
N ALA A 104 7.04 -22.32 -8.74
CA ALA A 104 7.70 -22.68 -10.00
C ALA A 104 9.16 -23.17 -9.93
N ALA A 105 9.33 -24.45 -9.62
CA ALA A 105 10.27 -25.28 -10.37
C ALA A 105 9.78 -25.31 -11.84
N GLY A 106 10.33 -24.42 -12.66
CA GLY A 106 9.86 -24.26 -14.04
C GLY A 106 10.58 -23.15 -14.77
N ARG A 107 11.86 -23.38 -15.10
CA ARG A 107 12.46 -22.95 -16.37
C ARG A 107 13.66 -23.86 -16.62
N GLY A 108 13.41 -24.92 -17.39
CA GLY A 108 14.45 -25.56 -18.17
C GLY A 108 14.82 -24.66 -19.34
N SER A 109 16.11 -24.59 -19.62
CA SER A 109 16.73 -24.69 -20.95
C SER A 109 18.19 -25.02 -20.73
#